data_AF-A0A7C1SYD0-F1
#
_entry.id   AF-A0A7C1SYD0-F1
#
_cell.length_a   1.000
_cell.length_b   1.000
_cell.length_c   1.000
_cell.angle_alpha   90.00
_cell.angle_beta   90.00
_cell.angle_gamma   90.00
#
_symmetry.space_group_name_H-M   'P 1'
#
loop_
_entity.id
_entity.type
_entity.pdbx_description
1 polymer ?
#
loop_
_entity_poly.entity_id
_entity_poly.type
_entity_poly.pdbx_seq_one_letter_code
_entity_poly.pdbx_strand_id
1 'polypeptide(L)'
;MGISTKKGDSGYTSLLRGERVPKYHPITEALGALDEANSFLGLARASSKEKRTKRIILQIQKHLFIIGGELSVPKGKGKPPKNIVSEKEVKWLEKFIEELEEALSLPPGFVAFGQQEGSSHLDVARTSVRKTERLVVKLKSDNMIENRYILKYLNRLSDLLFVLACLEEKDEKDRQKVSRALFRFQLSDPMFRKWTFVIGALIMALILTVLLLFFFHGNTQKVPTSQTNGHMKQMEPMHQQIDK
;
A
#
# COMPACT_ATOMS: atom_id res chain seq x y z
N MET A 1 -35.12 -26.62 -1.97
CA MET A 1 -35.45 -25.23 -2.33
C MET A 1 -34.76 -24.92 -3.65
N GLY A 2 -35.47 -24.46 -4.68
CA GLY A 2 -34.86 -24.14 -5.96
C GLY A 2 -33.93 -22.93 -5.85
N ILE A 3 -32.83 -22.93 -6.61
CA ILE A 3 -31.90 -21.79 -6.66
C ILE A 3 -32.61 -20.57 -7.29
N SER A 4 -33.43 -20.77 -8.32
CA SER A 4 -34.23 -19.71 -8.94
C SER A 4 -35.58 -19.56 -8.24
N THR A 5 -35.81 -18.38 -7.66
CA THR A 5 -37.07 -18.03 -6.98
C THR A 5 -37.99 -17.13 -7.81
N LYS A 6 -37.51 -16.60 -8.95
CA LYS A 6 -38.19 -15.61 -9.82
C LYS A 6 -38.59 -14.28 -9.14
N LYS A 7 -38.31 -14.10 -7.85
CA LYS A 7 -38.65 -12.88 -7.08
C LYS A 7 -37.92 -11.62 -7.57
N GLY A 8 -36.83 -11.80 -8.31
CA GLY A 8 -36.02 -10.71 -8.84
C GLY A 8 -36.30 -10.34 -10.30
N ASP A 9 -37.31 -10.94 -10.94
CA ASP A 9 -37.61 -10.74 -12.37
C ASP A 9 -38.11 -9.33 -12.66
N SER A 10 -38.68 -8.64 -11.65
CA SER A 10 -39.06 -7.23 -11.75
C SER A 10 -37.89 -6.23 -11.62
N GLY A 11 -36.64 -6.71 -11.54
CA GLY A 11 -35.46 -5.86 -11.41
C GLY A 11 -35.12 -5.43 -9.96
N TYR A 12 -35.81 -6.00 -8.97
CA TYR A 12 -35.55 -5.75 -7.54
C TYR A 12 -34.88 -6.95 -6.86
N THR A 13 -34.23 -6.72 -5.73
CA THR A 13 -33.67 -7.74 -4.85
C THR A 13 -33.85 -7.34 -3.39
N SER A 14 -33.60 -8.26 -2.45
CA SER A 14 -33.67 -8.00 -1.02
C SER A 14 -32.28 -7.99 -0.40
N LEU A 15 -31.98 -6.96 0.40
CA LEU A 15 -30.82 -6.92 1.27
C LEU A 15 -31.00 -7.88 2.46
N LEU A 16 -29.95 -8.07 3.27
CA LEU A 16 -29.93 -9.10 4.33
C LEU A 16 -31.05 -8.91 5.38
N ARG A 17 -31.50 -7.67 5.60
CA ARG A 17 -32.61 -7.33 6.52
C ARG A 17 -33.97 -7.21 5.83
N GLY A 18 -34.10 -7.71 4.62
CA GLY A 18 -35.37 -7.80 3.89
C GLY A 18 -35.76 -6.55 3.09
N GLU A 19 -35.04 -5.44 3.25
CA GLU A 19 -35.23 -4.22 2.46
C GLU A 19 -35.13 -4.53 0.96
N ARG A 20 -36.20 -4.23 0.21
CA ARG A 20 -36.25 -4.40 -1.25
C ARG A 20 -35.64 -3.18 -1.92
N VAL A 21 -34.64 -3.39 -2.75
CA VAL A 21 -33.95 -2.35 -3.51
C VAL A 21 -33.88 -2.72 -4.99
N PRO A 22 -33.81 -1.76 -5.92
CA PRO A 22 -33.51 -2.07 -7.31
C PRO A 22 -32.12 -2.71 -7.43
N LYS A 23 -31.89 -3.59 -8.42
CA LYS A 23 -30.60 -4.29 -8.59
C LYS A 23 -29.42 -3.36 -8.90
N TYR A 24 -29.67 -2.14 -9.38
CA TYR A 24 -28.65 -1.11 -9.61
C TYR A 24 -28.34 -0.27 -8.36
N HIS A 25 -28.96 -0.58 -7.21
CA HIS A 25 -28.73 0.15 -5.97
C HIS A 25 -27.22 0.15 -5.59
N PRO A 26 -26.65 1.24 -5.03
CA PRO A 26 -25.21 1.31 -4.77
C PRO A 26 -24.64 0.14 -3.94
N ILE A 27 -25.40 -0.33 -2.95
CA ILE A 27 -25.02 -1.50 -2.14
C ILE A 27 -24.99 -2.77 -2.98
N THR A 28 -25.97 -2.99 -3.86
CA THR A 28 -26.01 -4.21 -4.68
C THR A 28 -24.90 -4.19 -5.73
N GLU A 29 -24.55 -3.03 -6.27
CA GLU A 29 -23.40 -2.85 -7.15
C GLU A 29 -22.07 -3.19 -6.44
N ALA A 30 -21.87 -2.69 -5.22
CA ALA A 30 -20.69 -3.01 -4.42
C ALA A 30 -20.61 -4.51 -4.05
N LEU A 31 -21.75 -5.13 -3.72
CA LEU A 31 -21.83 -6.58 -3.45
C LEU A 31 -21.52 -7.40 -4.70
N GLY A 32 -22.01 -7.00 -5.87
CA GLY A 32 -21.70 -7.65 -7.14
C GLY A 32 -20.22 -7.59 -7.48
N ALA A 33 -19.59 -6.41 -7.32
CA ALA A 33 -18.15 -6.26 -7.53
C ALA A 33 -17.32 -7.07 -6.50
N LEU A 34 -17.78 -7.17 -5.25
CA LEU A 34 -17.15 -7.99 -4.23
C LEU A 34 -17.21 -9.48 -4.59
N ASP A 35 -18.34 -9.96 -5.11
CA ASP A 35 -18.53 -11.33 -5.54
C ASP A 35 -17.71 -11.67 -6.81
N GLU A 36 -17.62 -10.72 -7.74
CA GLU A 36 -16.72 -10.78 -8.90
C GLU A 36 -15.26 -10.93 -8.44
N ALA A 37 -14.80 -10.10 -7.50
CA ALA A 37 -13.45 -10.20 -6.93
C ALA A 37 -13.22 -11.55 -6.25
N ASN A 38 -14.20 -12.04 -5.49
CA ASN A 38 -14.14 -13.34 -4.82
C ASN A 38 -14.09 -14.52 -5.81
N SER A 39 -14.75 -14.37 -6.97
CA SER A 39 -14.73 -15.35 -8.06
C SER A 39 -13.36 -15.39 -8.74
N PHE A 40 -12.75 -14.23 -9.02
CA PHE A 40 -11.38 -14.17 -9.55
C PHE A 40 -10.35 -14.74 -8.55
N LEU A 41 -10.54 -14.55 -7.25
CA LEU A 41 -9.73 -15.24 -6.23
C LEU A 41 -9.91 -16.76 -6.29
N GLY A 42 -11.11 -17.25 -6.58
CA GLY A 42 -11.37 -18.67 -6.80
C GLY A 42 -10.56 -19.22 -7.97
N LEU A 43 -10.53 -18.50 -9.09
CA LEU A 43 -9.73 -18.83 -10.26
C LEU A 43 -8.23 -18.82 -9.95
N ALA A 44 -7.73 -17.75 -9.31
CA ALA A 44 -6.34 -17.64 -8.89
C ALA A 44 -5.93 -18.78 -7.97
N ARG A 45 -6.77 -19.18 -7.01
CA ARG A 45 -6.52 -20.30 -6.10
C ARG A 45 -6.43 -21.64 -6.84
N ALA A 46 -7.24 -21.82 -7.88
CA ALA A 46 -7.22 -23.04 -8.69
C ALA A 46 -5.92 -23.16 -9.50
N SER A 47 -5.48 -22.06 -10.12
CA SER A 47 -4.28 -22.02 -10.98
C SER A 47 -2.96 -21.82 -10.22
N SER A 48 -2.99 -21.39 -8.95
CA SER A 48 -1.77 -21.22 -8.14
C SER A 48 -1.00 -22.52 -7.99
N LYS A 49 0.33 -22.44 -7.93
CA LYS A 49 1.22 -23.58 -7.65
C LYS A 49 1.60 -23.62 -6.17
N GLU A 50 1.75 -22.48 -5.50
CA GLU A 50 2.17 -22.46 -4.10
C GLU A 50 1.03 -22.81 -3.14
N LYS A 51 1.28 -23.82 -2.29
CA LYS A 51 0.32 -24.23 -1.25
C LYS A 51 0.04 -23.12 -0.23
N ARG A 52 1.01 -22.21 -0.01
CA ARG A 52 0.85 -21.05 0.88
C ARG A 52 -0.16 -20.07 0.29
N THR A 53 0.01 -19.69 -0.98
CA THR A 53 -0.93 -18.84 -1.73
C THR A 53 -2.35 -19.38 -1.68
N LYS A 54 -2.56 -20.68 -1.96
CA LYS A 54 -3.90 -21.29 -1.91
C LYS A 54 -4.59 -21.15 -0.55
N ARG A 55 -3.84 -21.35 0.54
CA ARG A 55 -4.35 -21.24 1.92
C ARG A 55 -4.71 -19.80 2.27
N ILE A 56 -3.84 -18.85 1.91
CA ILE A 56 -4.08 -17.42 2.13
C ILE A 56 -5.33 -16.96 1.36
N ILE A 57 -5.44 -17.31 0.07
CA ILE A 57 -6.61 -16.96 -0.74
C ILE A 57 -7.89 -17.52 -0.11
N LEU A 58 -7.91 -18.79 0.29
CA LEU A 58 -9.12 -19.37 0.90
C LEU A 58 -9.56 -18.61 2.15
N GLN A 59 -8.61 -18.13 2.97
CA GLN A 59 -8.94 -17.31 4.13
C GLN A 59 -9.47 -15.93 3.72
N ILE A 60 -8.88 -15.31 2.69
CA ILE A 60 -9.39 -14.05 2.12
C ILE A 60 -10.83 -14.22 1.63
N GLN A 61 -11.15 -15.29 0.90
CA GLN A 61 -12.51 -15.56 0.40
C GLN A 61 -13.53 -15.60 1.56
N LYS A 62 -13.16 -16.19 2.71
CA LYS A 62 -14.00 -16.18 3.92
C LYS A 62 -14.20 -14.78 4.48
N HIS A 63 -13.15 -13.96 4.52
CA HIS A 63 -13.28 -12.56 4.95
C HIS A 63 -14.16 -11.75 3.98
N LEU A 64 -14.06 -11.97 2.66
CA LEU A 64 -14.93 -11.31 1.69
C LEU A 64 -16.40 -11.69 1.87
N PHE A 65 -16.71 -12.95 2.23
CA PHE A 65 -18.09 -13.33 2.61
C PHE A 65 -18.59 -12.56 3.84
N ILE A 66 -17.73 -12.36 4.85
CA ILE A 66 -18.07 -11.57 6.04
C ILE A 66 -18.34 -10.11 5.64
N ILE A 67 -17.46 -9.51 4.82
CA ILE A 67 -17.64 -8.14 4.29
C ILE A 67 -18.94 -8.03 3.51
N GLY A 68 -19.26 -9.00 2.65
CA GLY A 68 -20.51 -8.99 1.89
C GLY A 68 -21.75 -9.03 2.78
N GLY A 69 -21.72 -9.85 3.84
CA GLY A 69 -22.78 -9.85 4.85
C GLY A 69 -22.95 -8.50 5.55
N GLU A 70 -21.84 -7.83 5.84
CA GLU A 70 -21.84 -6.51 6.48
C GLU A 70 -22.33 -5.39 5.55
N LEU A 71 -21.84 -5.32 4.31
CA LEU A 71 -22.30 -4.37 3.30
C LEU A 71 -23.79 -4.54 2.97
N SER A 72 -24.32 -5.75 3.12
CA SER A 72 -25.74 -6.05 2.92
C SER A 72 -26.66 -5.48 4.03
N VAL A 73 -26.11 -4.83 5.05
CA VAL A 73 -26.87 -4.15 6.12
C VAL A 73 -26.50 -2.66 6.11
N PRO A 74 -27.30 -1.81 5.44
CA PRO A 74 -27.03 -0.38 5.41
C PRO A 74 -27.06 0.24 6.82
N LYS A 75 -26.33 1.34 6.99
CA LYS A 75 -26.33 2.13 8.22
C LYS A 75 -27.75 2.44 8.70
N GLY A 76 -28.02 2.18 9.98
CA GLY A 76 -29.33 2.44 10.60
C GLY A 76 -30.44 1.46 10.22
N LYS A 77 -30.19 0.44 9.37
CA LYS A 77 -31.20 -0.54 8.91
C LYS A 77 -31.21 -1.85 9.71
N GLY A 78 -30.57 -1.87 10.88
CA GLY A 78 -30.58 -3.00 11.82
C GLY A 78 -29.22 -3.28 12.44
N LYS A 79 -29.14 -4.33 13.25
CA LYS A 79 -27.88 -4.78 13.86
C LYS A 79 -26.97 -5.41 12.78
N PRO A 80 -25.64 -5.18 12.86
CA PRO A 80 -24.70 -5.85 11.98
C PRO A 80 -24.76 -7.39 12.16
N PRO A 81 -24.24 -8.17 11.20
CA PRO A 81 -24.07 -9.61 11.38
C PRO A 81 -23.20 -9.94 12.60
N LYS A 82 -23.27 -11.19 13.08
CA LYS A 82 -22.46 -11.65 14.23
C LYS A 82 -20.96 -11.56 13.97
N ASN A 83 -20.56 -11.89 12.74
CA ASN A 83 -19.19 -11.79 12.29
C ASN A 83 -19.06 -10.52 11.45
N ILE A 84 -18.14 -9.64 11.83
CA ILE A 84 -17.79 -8.42 11.09
C ILE A 84 -16.28 -8.39 10.90
N VAL A 85 -15.82 -7.67 9.89
CA VAL A 85 -14.38 -7.44 9.73
C VAL A 85 -13.91 -6.41 10.75
N SER A 86 -12.82 -6.71 11.42
CA SER A 86 -12.25 -5.86 12.46
C SER A 86 -10.79 -5.52 12.15
N GLU A 87 -10.15 -4.83 13.08
CA GLU A 87 -8.71 -4.58 13.00
C GLU A 87 -7.88 -5.87 12.93
N LYS A 88 -8.37 -6.96 13.53
CA LYS A 88 -7.69 -8.26 13.53
C LYS A 88 -7.46 -8.77 12.11
N GLU A 89 -8.47 -8.70 11.26
CA GLU A 89 -8.39 -9.18 9.87
C GLU A 89 -7.49 -8.28 9.02
N VAL A 90 -7.43 -6.98 9.31
CA VAL A 90 -6.50 -6.04 8.65
C VAL A 90 -5.05 -6.36 9.04
N LYS A 91 -4.78 -6.52 10.33
CA LYS A 91 -3.46 -6.90 10.84
C LYS A 91 -2.98 -8.26 10.32
N TRP A 92 -3.93 -9.18 10.09
CA TRP A 92 -3.64 -10.46 9.45
C TRP A 92 -3.10 -10.28 8.03
N LEU A 93 -3.65 -9.35 7.24
CA LEU A 93 -3.12 -9.03 5.90
C LEU A 93 -1.74 -8.38 6.00
N GLU A 94 -1.61 -7.35 6.85
CA GLU A 94 -0.36 -6.59 7.05
C GLU A 94 0.80 -7.53 7.41
N LYS A 95 0.58 -8.47 8.34
CA LYS A 95 1.56 -9.49 8.70
C LYS A 95 2.01 -10.33 7.50
N PHE A 96 1.10 -10.76 6.63
CA PHE A 96 1.47 -11.54 5.45
C PHE A 96 2.19 -10.70 4.39
N ILE A 97 1.87 -9.41 4.28
CA ILE A 97 2.60 -8.50 3.39
C ILE A 97 4.05 -8.41 3.88
N GLU A 98 4.26 -8.06 5.15
CA GLU A 98 5.60 -7.94 5.75
C GLU A 98 6.43 -9.23 5.59
N GLU A 99 5.86 -10.38 5.95
CA GLU A 99 6.53 -11.68 5.84
C GLU A 99 6.94 -12.05 4.40
N LEU A 100 6.14 -11.66 3.41
CA LEU A 100 6.39 -12.02 2.02
C LEU A 100 7.29 -11.00 1.31
N GLU A 101 7.19 -9.72 1.65
CA GLU A 101 8.10 -8.68 1.16
C GLU A 101 9.54 -8.95 1.60
N GLU A 102 9.74 -9.34 2.86
CA GLU A 102 11.06 -9.73 3.38
C GLU A 102 11.62 -10.96 2.64
N ALA A 103 10.75 -11.92 2.30
CA ALA A 103 11.16 -13.16 1.63
C ALA A 103 11.46 -12.99 0.13
N LEU A 104 10.85 -12.02 -0.55
CA LEU A 104 10.86 -11.93 -2.02
C LEU A 104 11.88 -10.95 -2.60
N SER A 105 12.57 -10.15 -1.79
CA SER A 105 13.53 -9.11 -2.23
C SER A 105 13.03 -8.36 -3.48
N LEU A 106 11.86 -7.73 -3.38
CA LEU A 106 11.18 -7.12 -4.53
C LEU A 106 12.08 -6.09 -5.24
N PRO A 107 12.26 -6.19 -6.58
CA PRO A 107 13.11 -5.26 -7.32
C PRO A 107 12.50 -3.85 -7.35
N PRO A 108 13.32 -2.78 -7.38
CA PRO A 108 12.81 -1.43 -7.54
C PRO A 108 12.22 -1.24 -8.94
N GLY A 109 10.99 -0.72 -9.01
CA GLY A 109 10.31 -0.35 -10.26
C GLY A 109 9.03 -1.14 -10.55
N PHE A 110 8.48 -0.96 -11.76
CA PHE A 110 7.25 -1.64 -12.17
C PHE A 110 7.52 -3.11 -12.49
N VAL A 111 6.68 -3.99 -11.96
CA VAL A 111 6.66 -5.42 -12.28
C VAL A 111 5.64 -5.66 -13.39
N ALA A 112 6.03 -6.42 -14.40
CA ALA A 112 5.14 -6.80 -15.48
C ALA A 112 4.11 -7.81 -14.99
N PHE A 113 2.85 -7.61 -15.33
CA PHE A 113 1.80 -8.56 -14.98
C PHE A 113 1.90 -9.84 -15.80
N GLY A 114 1.52 -10.94 -15.17
CA GLY A 114 1.17 -12.18 -15.86
C GLY A 114 2.31 -13.02 -16.43
N GLN A 115 3.44 -13.10 -15.74
CA GLN A 115 4.53 -14.02 -16.12
C GLN A 115 4.12 -15.50 -15.98
N GLN A 116 3.18 -15.81 -15.07
CA GLN A 116 2.63 -17.16 -14.91
C GLN A 116 1.11 -17.09 -14.76
N GLU A 117 0.41 -18.16 -15.12
CA GLU A 117 -1.06 -18.24 -15.03
C GLU A 117 -1.59 -17.91 -13.61
N GLY A 118 -0.93 -18.44 -12.58
CA GLY A 118 -1.24 -18.13 -11.18
C GLY A 118 -1.10 -16.63 -10.85
N SER A 119 0.00 -16.00 -11.28
CA SER A 119 0.24 -14.57 -11.03
C SER A 119 -0.70 -13.68 -11.84
N SER A 120 -0.98 -14.02 -13.11
CA SER A 120 -1.96 -13.34 -13.96
C SER A 120 -3.34 -13.26 -13.30
N HIS A 121 -3.84 -14.38 -12.78
CA HIS A 121 -5.15 -14.39 -12.14
C HIS A 121 -5.17 -13.60 -10.83
N LEU A 122 -4.06 -13.57 -10.07
CA LEU A 122 -3.91 -12.72 -8.90
C LEU A 122 -3.91 -11.23 -9.26
N ASP A 123 -3.27 -10.85 -10.37
CA ASP A 123 -3.31 -9.48 -10.88
C ASP A 123 -4.71 -9.05 -11.30
N VAL A 124 -5.45 -9.92 -11.99
CA VAL A 124 -6.86 -9.66 -12.32
C VAL A 124 -7.68 -9.49 -11.05
N ALA A 125 -7.57 -10.42 -10.09
CA ALA A 125 -8.26 -10.34 -8.80
C ALA A 125 -7.93 -9.03 -8.06
N ARG A 126 -6.66 -8.60 -8.06
CA ARG A 126 -6.22 -7.33 -7.47
C ARG A 126 -6.92 -6.13 -8.09
N THR A 127 -7.05 -6.07 -9.41
CA THR A 127 -7.77 -4.96 -10.07
C THR A 127 -9.27 -4.97 -9.75
N SER A 128 -9.88 -6.16 -9.63
CA SER A 128 -11.27 -6.32 -9.22
C SER A 128 -11.49 -5.88 -7.77
N VAL A 129 -10.59 -6.24 -6.85
CA VAL A 129 -10.61 -5.73 -5.46
C VAL A 129 -10.53 -4.21 -5.42
N ARG A 130 -9.67 -3.58 -6.23
CA ARG A 130 -9.59 -2.11 -6.32
C ARG A 130 -10.87 -1.48 -6.91
N LYS A 131 -11.57 -2.16 -7.82
CA LYS A 131 -12.90 -1.74 -8.32
C LYS A 131 -13.91 -1.75 -7.17
N THR A 132 -13.97 -2.83 -6.41
CA THR A 132 -14.82 -2.96 -5.22
C THR A 132 -14.50 -1.90 -4.18
N GLU A 133 -13.21 -1.64 -3.90
CA GLU A 133 -12.77 -0.59 -2.99
C GLU A 133 -13.36 0.78 -3.37
N ARG A 134 -13.29 1.18 -4.64
CA ARG A 134 -13.85 2.47 -5.10
C ARG A 134 -15.36 2.57 -4.86
N LEU A 135 -16.11 1.49 -5.10
CA LEU A 135 -17.55 1.44 -4.82
C LEU A 135 -17.83 1.57 -3.33
N VAL A 136 -17.06 0.86 -2.48
CA VAL A 136 -17.21 0.94 -1.02
C VAL A 136 -16.81 2.32 -0.48
N VAL A 137 -15.82 2.99 -1.07
CA VAL A 137 -15.49 4.39 -0.75
C VAL A 137 -16.68 5.29 -1.01
N LYS A 138 -17.37 5.11 -2.14
CA LYS A 138 -18.60 5.84 -2.48
C LYS A 138 -19.73 5.56 -1.48
N LEU A 139 -19.92 4.30 -1.08
CA LEU A 139 -20.89 3.97 -0.02
C LEU A 139 -20.57 4.67 1.31
N LYS A 140 -19.28 4.79 1.65
CA LYS A 140 -18.86 5.51 2.85
C LYS A 140 -19.08 7.02 2.73
N SER A 141 -18.76 7.63 1.59
CA SER A 141 -19.00 9.06 1.38
C SER A 141 -20.48 9.40 1.47
N ASP A 142 -21.34 8.48 1.03
CA ASP A 142 -22.79 8.62 1.05
C ASP A 142 -23.39 8.17 2.41
N ASN A 143 -22.54 7.96 3.43
CA ASN A 143 -22.92 7.58 4.80
C ASN A 143 -23.79 6.31 4.89
N MET A 144 -23.61 5.36 3.97
CA MET A 144 -24.37 4.10 3.92
C MET A 144 -23.73 2.98 4.73
N ILE A 145 -22.46 3.11 5.13
CA ILE A 145 -21.72 2.11 5.91
C ILE A 145 -20.99 2.76 7.10
N GLU A 146 -20.86 2.04 8.21
CA GLU A 146 -20.21 2.54 9.44
C GLU A 146 -18.79 2.00 9.62
N ASN A 147 -18.55 0.74 9.26
CA ASN A 147 -17.31 0.07 9.58
C ASN A 147 -16.15 0.49 8.67
N ARG A 148 -15.25 1.28 9.26
CA ARG A 148 -14.03 1.75 8.60
C ARG A 148 -13.04 0.63 8.23
N TYR A 149 -13.12 -0.54 8.87
CA TYR A 149 -12.16 -1.63 8.64
C TYR A 149 -12.36 -2.31 7.29
N ILE A 150 -13.55 -2.23 6.69
CA ILE A 150 -13.80 -2.77 5.34
C ILE A 150 -12.88 -2.09 4.30
N LEU A 151 -12.83 -0.76 4.31
CA LEU A 151 -11.95 -0.02 3.39
C LEU A 151 -10.48 -0.31 3.63
N LYS A 152 -10.08 -0.36 4.90
CA LYS A 152 -8.72 -0.72 5.29
C LYS A 152 -8.35 -2.11 4.77
N TYR A 153 -9.25 -3.07 4.91
CA TYR A 153 -9.07 -4.45 4.46
C TYR A 153 -8.94 -4.54 2.94
N LEU A 154 -9.86 -3.93 2.17
CA LEU A 154 -9.82 -3.98 0.70
C LEU A 154 -8.56 -3.34 0.13
N ASN A 155 -8.12 -2.22 0.73
CA ASN A 155 -6.89 -1.55 0.33
C ASN A 155 -5.67 -2.47 0.51
N ARG A 156 -5.48 -3.01 1.73
CA ARG A 156 -4.35 -3.92 2.04
C ARG A 156 -4.44 -5.25 1.30
N LEU A 157 -5.66 -5.72 1.02
CA LEU A 157 -5.85 -6.92 0.23
C LEU A 157 -5.27 -6.72 -1.19
N SER A 158 -5.43 -5.53 -1.77
CA SER A 158 -4.86 -5.26 -3.09
C SER A 158 -3.33 -5.32 -3.09
N ASP A 159 -2.69 -4.89 -2.00
CA ASP A 159 -1.24 -4.98 -1.81
C ASP A 159 -0.80 -6.44 -1.62
N LEU A 160 -1.47 -7.19 -0.74
CA LEU A 160 -1.17 -8.61 -0.53
C LEU A 160 -1.31 -9.43 -1.81
N LEU A 161 -2.32 -9.15 -2.65
CA LEU A 161 -2.49 -9.86 -3.92
C LEU A 161 -1.36 -9.57 -4.91
N PHE A 162 -0.78 -8.36 -4.87
CA PHE A 162 0.42 -8.06 -5.65
C PHE A 162 1.61 -8.89 -5.16
N VAL A 163 1.85 -8.93 -3.86
CA VAL A 163 2.96 -9.70 -3.28
C VAL A 163 2.79 -11.21 -3.52
N LEU A 164 1.56 -11.73 -3.45
CA LEU A 164 1.26 -13.12 -3.80
C LEU A 164 1.46 -13.39 -5.30
N ALA A 165 1.12 -12.45 -6.18
CA ALA A 165 1.41 -12.58 -7.61
C ALA A 165 2.92 -12.70 -7.82
N CYS A 166 3.72 -11.91 -7.09
CA CYS A 166 5.16 -12.04 -7.11
C CYS A 166 5.63 -13.41 -6.57
N LEU A 167 5.04 -13.92 -5.48
CA LEU A 167 5.39 -15.24 -4.94
C LEU A 167 5.17 -16.37 -5.95
N GLU A 168 4.09 -16.32 -6.73
CA GLU A 168 3.77 -17.35 -7.74
C GLU A 168 4.76 -17.35 -8.92
N GLU A 169 5.45 -16.25 -9.16
CA GLU A 169 6.49 -16.15 -10.17
C GLU A 169 7.81 -16.71 -9.61
N LYS A 170 7.98 -18.02 -9.74
CA LYS A 170 9.08 -18.81 -9.16
C LYS A 170 10.50 -18.38 -9.54
N ASP A 171 10.68 -17.67 -10.64
CA ASP A 171 12.02 -17.37 -11.18
C ASP A 171 12.30 -15.87 -11.11
N GLU A 172 13.16 -15.48 -10.18
CA GLU A 172 13.57 -14.08 -10.00
C GLU A 172 14.20 -13.51 -11.28
N LYS A 173 14.86 -14.36 -12.08
CA LYS A 173 15.48 -13.99 -13.34
C LYS A 173 14.47 -13.54 -14.39
N ASP A 174 13.30 -14.18 -14.46
CA ASP A 174 12.25 -13.82 -15.41
C ASP A 174 11.58 -12.51 -15.00
N ARG A 175 11.31 -12.35 -13.70
CA ARG A 175 10.79 -11.11 -13.12
C ARG A 175 11.70 -9.92 -13.39
N GLN A 176 13.01 -10.07 -13.17
CA GLN A 176 14.00 -9.02 -13.42
C GLN A 176 14.15 -8.70 -14.91
N LYS A 177 14.06 -9.68 -15.82
CA LYS A 177 14.16 -9.43 -17.27
C LYS A 177 13.03 -8.54 -17.77
N VAL A 178 11.78 -8.88 -17.43
CA VAL A 178 10.64 -8.12 -17.94
C VAL A 178 10.51 -6.77 -17.22
N SER A 179 10.79 -6.71 -15.92
CA SER A 179 10.86 -5.43 -15.21
C SER A 179 11.94 -4.51 -15.79
N ARG A 180 13.14 -5.02 -16.13
CA ARG A 180 14.17 -4.25 -16.84
C ARG A 180 13.73 -3.81 -18.23
N ALA A 181 13.00 -4.64 -18.97
CA ALA A 181 12.48 -4.28 -20.28
C ALA A 181 11.44 -3.15 -20.20
N LEU A 182 10.50 -3.24 -19.25
CA LEU A 182 9.52 -2.19 -18.98
C LEU A 182 10.18 -0.91 -18.46
N PHE A 183 11.14 -1.03 -17.56
CA PHE A 183 11.88 0.12 -17.04
C PHE A 183 12.68 0.81 -18.15
N ARG A 184 13.30 0.04 -19.07
CA ARG A 184 13.94 0.57 -20.27
C ARG A 184 12.94 1.24 -21.20
N PHE A 185 11.77 0.66 -21.40
CA PHE A 185 10.70 1.27 -22.20
C PHE A 185 10.25 2.60 -21.59
N GLN A 186 10.01 2.64 -20.28
CA GLN A 186 9.62 3.84 -19.56
C GLN A 186 10.71 4.93 -19.58
N LEU A 187 11.99 4.55 -19.51
CA LEU A 187 13.13 5.47 -19.67
C LEU A 187 13.37 5.89 -21.13
N SER A 188 12.87 5.13 -22.10
CA SER A 188 12.97 5.47 -23.52
C SER A 188 11.96 6.53 -23.96
N ASP A 189 10.94 6.80 -23.13
CA ASP A 189 9.97 7.86 -23.37
C ASP A 189 10.68 9.23 -23.29
N PRO A 190 10.68 10.02 -24.38
CA PRO A 190 11.34 11.33 -24.43
C PRO A 190 10.79 12.32 -23.40
N MET A 191 9.55 12.14 -22.92
CA MET A 191 8.98 12.94 -21.84
C MET A 191 9.67 12.64 -20.49
N PHE A 192 9.87 11.36 -20.18
CA PHE A 192 10.57 10.93 -18.95
C PHE A 192 12.05 11.31 -18.95
N ARG A 193 12.69 11.23 -20.12
CA ARG A 193 14.10 11.62 -20.29
C ARG A 193 14.36 13.10 -20.00
N LYS A 194 13.40 13.98 -20.34
CA LYS A 194 13.49 15.42 -20.01
C LYS A 194 13.33 15.64 -18.51
N TRP A 195 12.41 14.93 -17.86
CA TRP A 195 12.20 15.03 -16.42
C TRP A 195 13.38 14.52 -15.60
N THR A 196 14.02 13.42 -15.99
CA THR A 196 15.23 12.93 -15.30
C THR A 196 16.41 13.90 -15.43
N PHE A 197 16.56 14.56 -16.57
CA PHE A 197 17.54 15.65 -16.74
C PHE A 197 17.24 16.86 -15.84
N VAL A 198 15.98 17.29 -15.77
CA VAL A 198 15.56 18.41 -14.91
C VAL A 198 15.78 18.10 -13.44
N ILE A 199 15.35 16.92 -12.98
CA ILE A 199 15.54 16.48 -11.59
C ILE A 199 17.04 16.33 -11.29
N GLY A 200 17.82 15.72 -12.19
CA GLY A 200 19.27 15.58 -12.03
C GLY A 200 19.99 16.93 -11.95
N ALA A 201 19.60 17.90 -12.79
CA ALA A 201 20.15 19.26 -12.75
C ALA A 201 19.80 19.99 -11.44
N LEU A 202 18.58 19.82 -10.93
CA LEU A 202 18.16 20.39 -9.65
C LEU A 202 18.92 19.78 -8.47
N ILE A 203 19.12 18.45 -8.47
CA ILE A 203 19.90 17.75 -7.44
C ILE A 203 21.37 18.22 -7.49
N MET A 204 21.97 18.31 -8.68
CA MET A 204 23.33 18.81 -8.84
C MET A 204 23.46 20.27 -8.39
N ALA A 205 22.50 21.13 -8.73
CA ALA A 205 22.48 22.51 -8.27
C ALA A 205 22.36 22.60 -6.75
N LEU A 206 21.52 21.75 -6.12
CA LEU A 206 21.40 21.68 -4.67
C LEU A 206 22.72 21.22 -4.01
N ILE A 207 23.35 20.17 -4.52
CA ILE A 207 24.65 19.68 -4.03
C ILE A 207 25.72 20.78 -4.16
N LEU A 208 25.77 21.47 -5.30
CA LEU A 208 26.71 22.56 -5.53
C LEU A 208 26.48 23.72 -4.57
N THR A 209 25.22 24.05 -4.30
CA THR A 209 24.83 25.12 -3.37
C THR A 209 25.26 24.76 -1.94
N VAL A 210 25.04 23.51 -1.52
CA VAL A 210 25.47 23.02 -0.21
C VAL A 210 27.00 23.03 -0.09
N LEU A 211 27.72 22.60 -1.13
CA LEU A 211 29.19 22.64 -1.16
C LEU A 211 29.74 24.07 -1.10
N LEU A 212 29.12 25.01 -1.83
CA LEU A 212 29.48 26.42 -1.78
C LEU A 212 29.22 27.01 -0.40
N LEU A 213 28.08 26.72 0.23
CA LEU A 213 27.80 27.15 1.60
C LEU A 213 28.85 26.64 2.58
N PHE A 214 29.28 25.37 2.46
CA PHE A 214 30.38 24.81 3.26
C PHE A 214 31.72 25.49 2.99
N PHE A 215 32.04 25.81 1.73
CA PHE A 215 33.27 26.49 1.35
C PHE A 215 33.33 27.93 1.89
N PHE A 216 32.20 28.67 1.81
CA PHE A 216 32.12 30.04 2.32
C PHE A 216 32.03 30.11 3.86
N HIS A 217 31.39 29.14 4.53
CA HIS A 217 31.43 29.04 6.00
C HIS A 217 32.76 28.54 6.55
N GLY A 218 33.51 27.72 5.80
CA GLY A 218 34.82 27.22 6.22
C GLY A 218 35.94 28.26 6.21
N ASN A 219 35.74 29.39 5.52
CA ASN A 219 36.78 30.42 5.34
C ASN A 219 36.71 31.60 6.33
N THR A 220 35.75 31.63 7.25
CA THR A 220 35.59 32.73 8.22
C THR A 220 36.32 32.52 9.56
N GLN A 221 37.03 31.39 9.76
CA GLN A 221 37.77 31.12 11.01
C GLN A 221 39.30 31.12 10.89
N LYS A 222 39.90 32.08 10.16
CA LYS A 222 41.34 32.37 10.32
C LYS A 222 41.60 33.87 10.37
N VAL A 223 41.42 34.45 11.56
CA VAL A 223 42.10 35.70 11.94
C VAL A 223 43.21 35.32 12.94
N PRO A 224 44.50 35.42 12.59
CA PRO A 224 45.58 35.30 13.55
C PRO A 224 45.90 36.70 14.11
N THR A 225 45.64 36.94 15.39
CA THR A 225 46.18 38.12 16.08
C THR A 225 47.54 37.77 16.68
N SER A 226 48.53 38.50 16.20
CA SER A 226 49.95 38.43 16.49
C SER A 226 50.32 38.83 17.91
N GLN A 227 51.45 38.27 18.35
CA GLN A 227 52.25 38.70 19.49
C GLN A 227 52.59 40.21 19.47
N THR A 228 52.62 40.83 20.64
CA THR A 228 53.50 41.97 20.95
C THR A 228 54.16 41.74 22.31
N ASN A 229 55.48 41.85 22.30
CA ASN A 229 56.42 41.63 23.40
C ASN A 229 56.40 42.71 24.49
N GLY A 230 56.71 42.31 25.73
CA GLY A 230 57.77 42.93 26.55
C GLY A 230 57.39 44.07 27.50
N HIS A 231 57.48 43.82 28.82
CA HIS A 231 58.46 44.46 29.70
C HIS A 231 58.42 43.90 31.14
N MET A 232 59.61 43.55 31.65
CA MET A 232 59.89 43.27 33.06
C MET A 232 59.56 44.46 33.98
N LYS A 233 59.09 44.18 35.22
CA LYS A 233 59.61 44.79 36.45
C LYS A 233 59.12 44.04 37.71
N GLN A 234 60.06 43.31 38.31
CA GLN A 234 60.43 43.21 39.74
C GLN A 234 59.42 43.50 40.89
N MET A 235 59.57 42.64 41.92
CA MET A 235 59.42 42.80 43.38
C MET A 235 58.20 42.16 44.11
N GLU A 236 58.54 41.15 44.92
CA GLU A 236 57.90 40.49 46.07
C GLU A 236 57.46 41.42 47.23
N PRO A 237 56.89 40.97 48.40
CA PRO A 237 56.31 39.64 48.76
C PRO A 237 55.01 39.69 49.64
N MET A 238 54.42 38.51 49.88
CA MET A 238 53.81 37.97 51.13
C MET A 238 52.70 38.72 51.92
N HIS A 239 51.50 38.10 52.01
CA HIS A 239 50.70 37.87 53.24
C HIS A 239 49.58 36.86 52.92
N GLN A 240 49.60 35.64 53.46
CA GLN A 240 48.93 35.20 54.71
C GLN A 240 47.40 35.41 54.76
N GLN A 241 46.69 34.28 54.68
CA GLN A 241 45.76 33.76 55.71
C GLN A 241 44.37 34.44 55.87
N ILE A 242 43.29 33.65 55.71
CA ILE A 242 42.31 33.27 56.77
C ILE A 242 40.96 32.82 56.15
N ASP A 243 40.60 31.56 56.48
CA ASP A 243 39.31 30.93 56.78
C ASP A 243 37.96 31.58 56.35
N LYS A 244 37.11 30.79 55.68
CA LYS A 244 36.06 29.95 56.30
C LYS A 244 35.39 29.02 55.29
#